data_AF-A0A7X2MPQ8-F1
#
_entry.id   AF-A0A7X2MPQ8-F1
#
_cell.length_a   1.000
_cell.length_b   1.000
_cell.length_c   1.000
_cell.angle_alpha   90.00
_cell.angle_beta   90.00
_cell.angle_gamma   90.00
#
_symmetry.space_group_name_H-M   'P 1'
#
loop_
_entity.id
_entity.type
_entity.pdbx_description
1 polymer ?
#
loop_
_entity_poly.entity_id
_entity_poly.type
_entity_poly.pdbx_seq_one_letter_code
_entity_poly.pdbx_strand_id
1 'polypeptide(L)'
;KYAKVKPIRDEDGLAIDFDIEGEYPQFGNNDSRVDDLACDLVERFMKKIQQLNTYRNAVPTQSVLTITSNVVYGKKTGNTPDGRRAGAPFGPGANPMHGRDQKGAVASLTSVAKLPFAYAKDGISYTFSIVPNALGKDDNVRKTNLAGLMDGYFHHEASIEGGQHLNVNVMNREMLLDAMEHPEKYPQLTIRVSGYAVRFNSLTKEQQQDVITRTFTKSL
;
A
#
# COMPACT_ATOMS: atom_id res chain seq x y z
N LYS A 1 5.03 -2.84 20.33
CA LYS A 1 5.26 -4.31 20.44
C LYS A 1 6.74 -4.67 20.33
N TYR A 2 7.48 -4.17 19.33
CA TYR A 2 8.89 -4.55 19.09
C TYR A 2 9.90 -3.41 19.25
N ALA A 3 9.44 -2.20 19.56
CA ALA A 3 10.25 -1.05 19.96
C ALA A 3 9.62 -0.40 21.20
N LYS A 4 10.35 0.49 21.86
CA LYS A 4 9.82 1.32 22.93
C LYS A 4 9.23 2.58 22.32
N VAL A 5 7.94 2.82 22.58
CA VAL A 5 7.24 4.00 22.09
C VAL A 5 6.81 4.82 23.30
N LYS A 6 7.30 6.06 23.39
CA LYS A 6 6.96 7.00 24.46
C LYS A 6 5.97 8.04 23.93
N PRO A 7 4.73 8.10 24.47
CA PRO A 7 3.79 9.16 24.13
C PRO A 7 4.30 10.52 24.62
N ILE A 8 4.26 11.52 23.74
CA ILE A 8 4.46 12.93 24.05
C ILE A 8 3.07 13.53 24.20
N ARG A 9 2.80 14.13 25.36
CA ARG A 9 1.49 14.64 25.74
C ARG A 9 1.49 16.15 25.84
N ASP A 10 0.35 16.76 25.54
CA ASP A 10 0.11 18.19 25.79
C ASP A 10 -0.25 18.45 27.27
N GLU A 11 -0.61 19.70 27.57
CA GLU A 11 -1.00 20.16 28.91
C GLU A 11 -2.25 19.47 29.47
N ASP A 12 -3.13 18.95 28.60
CA ASP A 12 -4.33 18.19 28.97
C ASP A 12 -4.04 16.68 29.11
N GLY A 13 -2.82 16.25 28.84
CA GLY A 13 -2.42 14.85 28.87
C GLY A 13 -2.81 14.05 27.63
N LEU A 14 -3.28 14.70 26.55
CA LEU A 14 -3.59 14.05 25.28
C LEU A 14 -2.29 13.71 24.54
N ALA A 15 -2.17 12.48 24.02
CA ALA A 15 -0.99 12.09 23.25
C ALA A 15 -1.03 12.73 21.86
N ILE A 16 -0.12 13.69 21.61
CA ILE A 16 -0.01 14.46 20.38
C ILE A 16 1.18 14.05 19.51
N ASP A 17 2.15 13.33 20.08
CA ASP A 17 3.32 12.80 19.35
C ASP A 17 3.89 11.54 20.02
N PHE A 18 4.85 10.87 19.38
CA PHE A 18 5.48 9.64 19.85
C PHE A 18 6.98 9.64 19.55
N ASP A 19 7.79 9.34 20.57
CA ASP A 19 9.21 9.08 20.42
C ASP A 19 9.45 7.56 20.36
N ILE A 20 10.26 7.10 19.41
CA ILE A 20 10.50 5.68 19.13
C ILE A 20 11.97 5.36 19.36
N GLU A 21 12.23 4.54 20.38
CA GLU A 21 13.56 4.00 20.67
C GLU A 21 13.64 2.55 20.19
N GLY A 22 14.50 2.33 19.18
CA GLY A 22 14.77 1.02 18.58
C GLY A 22 14.03 0.77 17.25
N GLU A 23 14.54 -0.19 16.49
CA GLU A 23 13.95 -0.63 15.22
C GLU A 23 12.70 -1.50 15.44
N TYR A 24 11.78 -1.51 14.49
CA TYR A 24 10.59 -2.35 14.52
C TYR A 24 10.24 -2.88 13.12
N PRO A 25 9.60 -4.06 13.00
CA PRO A 25 9.24 -4.62 11.71
C PRO A 25 8.12 -3.79 11.05
N GLN A 26 8.29 -3.48 9.77
CA GLN A 26 7.34 -2.72 8.95
C GLN A 26 6.71 -3.63 7.90
N PHE A 27 5.39 -3.54 7.73
CA PHE A 27 4.62 -4.32 6.76
C PHE A 27 5.17 -4.14 5.33
N GLY A 28 5.16 -5.19 4.52
CA GLY A 28 5.70 -5.17 3.15
C GLY A 28 7.10 -5.75 2.99
N ASN A 29 7.63 -6.42 4.00
CA ASN A 29 9.00 -6.96 4.02
C ASN A 29 9.05 -8.48 4.31
N ASN A 30 7.92 -9.17 4.13
CA ASN A 30 7.72 -10.57 4.47
C ASN A 30 8.20 -10.92 5.89
N ASP A 31 7.72 -10.16 6.89
CA ASP A 31 8.04 -10.37 8.30
C ASP A 31 6.75 -10.66 9.06
N SER A 32 6.57 -11.93 9.46
CA SER A 32 5.35 -12.39 10.15
C SER A 32 5.02 -11.58 11.40
N ARG A 33 6.04 -11.03 12.08
CA ARG A 33 5.85 -10.24 13.30
C ARG A 33 4.92 -9.05 13.11
N VAL A 34 4.86 -8.49 11.90
CA VAL A 34 3.99 -7.35 11.51
C VAL A 34 2.94 -7.76 10.48
N ASP A 35 3.24 -8.69 9.57
CA ASP A 35 2.25 -9.20 8.60
C ASP A 35 1.07 -9.86 9.32
N ASP A 36 1.32 -10.61 10.39
CA ASP A 36 0.27 -11.28 11.17
C ASP A 36 -0.61 -10.25 11.91
N LEU A 37 -0.05 -9.09 12.28
CA LEU A 37 -0.83 -7.99 12.86
C LEU A 37 -1.78 -7.37 11.83
N ALA A 38 -1.33 -7.24 10.58
CA ALA A 38 -2.18 -6.75 9.50
C ALA A 38 -3.32 -7.75 9.21
N CYS A 39 -3.02 -9.05 9.19
CA CYS A 39 -4.02 -10.10 9.01
C CYS A 39 -5.04 -10.13 10.16
N ASP A 40 -4.59 -10.04 11.41
CA ASP A 40 -5.48 -9.97 12.59
C ASP A 40 -6.44 -8.79 12.49
N LEU A 41 -5.98 -7.61 12.06
CA LEU A 41 -6.85 -6.43 11.95
C LEU A 41 -7.96 -6.62 10.91
N VAL A 42 -7.64 -7.19 9.74
CA VAL A 42 -8.61 -7.51 8.69
C VAL A 42 -9.65 -8.50 9.23
N GLU A 43 -9.21 -9.59 9.83
CA GLU A 43 -10.10 -10.62 10.38
C GLU A 43 -10.97 -10.07 11.52
N ARG A 44 -10.36 -9.33 12.44
CA ARG A 44 -11.02 -8.78 13.63
C ARG A 44 -12.11 -7.79 13.27
N PHE A 45 -11.90 -6.92 12.28
CA PHE A 45 -12.93 -5.97 11.85
C PHE A 45 -14.08 -6.67 11.12
N MET A 46 -13.78 -7.63 10.22
CA MET A 46 -14.81 -8.40 9.52
C MET A 46 -15.74 -9.13 10.50
N LYS A 47 -15.17 -9.80 11.50
CA LYS A 47 -15.95 -10.51 12.53
C LYS A 47 -16.87 -9.59 13.34
N LYS A 48 -16.53 -8.31 13.49
CA LYS A 48 -17.37 -7.33 14.19
C LYS A 48 -18.56 -6.92 13.34
N ILE A 49 -18.33 -6.50 12.09
CA ILE A 49 -19.41 -6.01 11.23
C ILE A 49 -20.37 -7.13 10.82
N GLN A 50 -19.91 -8.38 10.78
CA GLN A 50 -20.73 -9.57 10.50
C GLN A 50 -21.87 -9.78 11.52
N GLN A 51 -21.73 -9.27 12.75
CA GLN A 51 -22.73 -9.45 13.82
C GLN A 51 -23.86 -8.41 13.79
N LEU A 52 -23.76 -7.41 12.90
CA LEU A 52 -24.67 -6.27 12.90
C LEU A 52 -25.83 -6.50 11.92
N ASN A 53 -27.03 -6.12 12.33
CA ASN A 53 -28.19 -6.09 11.44
C ASN A 53 -28.00 -4.98 10.40
N THR A 54 -28.22 -5.32 9.13
CA THR A 54 -28.08 -4.40 8.00
C THR A 54 -29.41 -4.19 7.30
N TYR A 55 -29.55 -3.01 6.70
CA TYR A 55 -30.70 -2.71 5.85
C TYR A 55 -30.84 -3.77 4.74
N ARG A 56 -32.08 -4.24 4.52
CA ARG A 56 -32.43 -5.23 3.50
C ARG A 56 -31.66 -6.55 3.61
N ASN A 57 -31.15 -6.89 4.80
CA ASN A 57 -30.33 -8.07 5.06
C ASN A 57 -29.09 -8.15 4.15
N ALA A 58 -28.51 -7.00 3.78
CA ALA A 58 -27.29 -6.97 2.99
C ALA A 58 -26.15 -7.67 3.75
N VAL A 59 -25.54 -8.70 3.14
CA VAL A 59 -24.44 -9.45 3.77
C VAL A 59 -23.24 -8.51 3.94
N PRO A 60 -22.75 -8.26 5.17
CA PRO A 60 -21.58 -7.41 5.38
C PRO A 60 -20.35 -8.00 4.69
N THR A 61 -19.62 -7.16 3.96
CA THR A 61 -18.30 -7.46 3.41
C THR A 61 -17.33 -6.34 3.78
N GLN A 62 -16.03 -6.58 3.58
CA GLN A 62 -14.96 -5.63 3.87
C GLN A 62 -14.02 -5.54 2.67
N SER A 63 -13.50 -4.34 2.40
CA SER A 63 -12.41 -4.10 1.47
C SER A 63 -11.25 -3.39 2.17
N VAL A 64 -10.02 -3.74 1.79
CA VAL A 64 -8.82 -2.98 2.14
C VAL A 64 -8.52 -2.04 0.96
N LEU A 65 -9.29 -0.96 0.91
CA LEU A 65 -9.35 -0.01 -0.21
C LEU A 65 -9.51 1.42 0.31
N THR A 66 -8.83 2.39 -0.31
CA THR A 66 -8.89 3.79 0.13
C THR A 66 -9.31 4.77 -0.95
N ILE A 67 -9.11 4.49 -2.25
CA ILE A 67 -9.13 5.52 -3.30
C ILE A 67 -8.16 6.66 -2.90
N THR A 68 -8.64 7.90 -2.79
CA THR A 68 -7.91 9.09 -2.33
C THR A 68 -8.12 9.39 -0.85
N SER A 69 -8.91 8.58 -0.14
CA SER A 69 -9.11 8.72 1.30
C SER A 69 -7.81 8.52 2.09
N ASN A 70 -6.78 7.88 1.51
CA ASN A 70 -5.45 7.79 2.13
C ASN A 70 -4.85 9.20 2.38
N VAL A 71 -5.08 10.14 1.46
CA VAL A 71 -4.65 11.54 1.60
C VAL A 71 -5.59 12.28 2.56
N VAL A 72 -6.91 12.15 2.37
CA VAL A 72 -7.90 12.88 3.17
C VAL A 72 -7.84 12.49 4.65
N TYR A 73 -7.78 11.20 4.96
CA TYR A 73 -7.61 10.74 6.34
C TYR A 73 -6.21 11.04 6.88
N GLY A 74 -5.17 10.91 6.06
CA GLY A 74 -3.81 11.31 6.44
C GLY A 74 -3.74 12.74 6.97
N LYS A 75 -4.37 13.69 6.25
CA LYS A 75 -4.52 15.10 6.64
C LYS A 75 -5.23 15.30 7.97
N LYS A 76 -6.21 14.45 8.27
CA LYS A 76 -7.04 14.52 9.48
C LYS A 76 -6.51 13.66 10.63
N THR A 77 -5.34 13.04 10.46
CA THR A 77 -4.73 12.18 11.46
C THR A 77 -3.41 12.78 11.94
N GLY A 78 -3.29 12.93 13.26
CA GLY A 78 -2.07 13.40 13.94
C GLY A 78 -0.89 12.41 13.84
N ASN A 79 0.15 12.62 14.63
CA ASN A 79 1.28 11.69 14.66
C ASN A 79 0.83 10.30 15.13
N THR A 80 1.34 9.24 14.51
CA THR A 80 0.97 7.85 14.86
C THR A 80 2.17 7.06 15.42
N PRO A 81 1.95 6.03 16.26
CA PRO A 81 3.02 5.27 16.91
C PRO A 81 4.01 4.56 15.98
N ASP A 82 3.71 4.48 14.68
CA ASP A 82 4.60 3.99 13.64
C ASP A 82 5.57 5.07 13.12
N GLY A 83 5.56 6.26 13.71
CA GLY A 83 6.41 7.38 13.33
C GLY A 83 5.91 8.15 12.10
N ARG A 84 4.75 7.81 11.52
CA ARG A 84 4.15 8.64 10.46
C ARG A 84 3.72 9.98 11.07
N ARG A 85 4.18 11.07 10.45
CA ARG A 85 3.92 12.44 10.92
C ARG A 85 2.48 12.86 10.65
N ALA A 86 1.99 13.78 11.49
CA ALA A 86 0.69 14.40 11.33
C ALA A 86 0.51 14.97 9.91
N GLY A 87 -0.65 14.72 9.31
CA GLY A 87 -0.99 15.23 7.99
C GLY A 87 -0.43 14.43 6.80
N ALA A 88 0.56 13.55 7.00
CA ALA A 88 1.13 12.75 5.91
C ALA A 88 0.09 11.75 5.32
N PRO A 89 0.11 11.42 4.03
CA PRO A 89 -0.79 10.39 3.49
C PRO A 89 -0.59 9.02 4.15
N PHE A 90 -1.66 8.20 4.19
CA PHE A 90 -1.52 6.75 4.36
C PHE A 90 -1.07 6.09 3.03
N GLY A 91 -0.70 4.81 3.10
CA GLY A 91 -0.57 3.95 1.91
C GLY A 91 -1.91 3.83 1.16
N PRO A 92 -1.91 3.72 -0.18
CA PRO A 92 -3.13 3.47 -0.95
C PRO A 92 -3.62 2.02 -0.76
N GLY A 93 -4.89 1.84 -0.39
CA GLY A 93 -5.45 0.49 -0.17
C GLY A 93 -4.66 -0.32 0.86
N ALA A 94 -4.21 -1.50 0.45
CA ALA A 94 -3.44 -2.45 1.25
C ALA A 94 -1.92 -2.27 1.15
N ASN A 95 -1.44 -1.18 0.55
CA ASN A 95 -0.01 -0.95 0.38
C ASN A 95 0.72 -0.81 1.73
N PRO A 96 2.00 -1.25 1.78
CA PRO A 96 2.97 -0.73 2.73
C PRO A 96 2.98 0.81 2.72
N MET A 97 3.24 1.41 3.89
CA MET A 97 3.49 2.85 3.97
C MET A 97 4.69 3.23 3.09
N HIS A 98 4.65 4.42 2.51
CA HIS A 98 5.59 4.88 1.50
C HIS A 98 7.06 4.69 1.92
N GLY A 99 7.82 3.92 1.13
CA GLY A 99 9.24 3.66 1.35
C GLY A 99 9.57 2.63 2.43
N ARG A 100 8.57 1.98 3.04
CA ARG A 100 8.80 0.98 4.10
C ARG A 100 9.03 -0.44 3.59
N ASP A 101 8.55 -0.77 2.40
CA ASP A 101 8.85 -2.02 1.71
C ASP A 101 10.19 -1.93 0.97
N GLN A 102 11.24 -2.48 1.60
CA GLN A 102 12.64 -2.28 1.20
C GLN A 102 13.35 -3.58 0.78
N LYS A 103 12.66 -4.73 0.86
CA LYS A 103 13.24 -6.06 0.57
C LYS A 103 12.90 -6.62 -0.83
N GLY A 104 12.54 -5.76 -1.78
CA GLY A 104 12.26 -6.15 -3.16
C GLY A 104 10.81 -6.56 -3.44
N ALA A 105 10.51 -6.84 -4.70
CA ALA A 105 9.17 -7.15 -5.19
C ALA A 105 8.56 -8.39 -4.54
N VAL A 106 9.32 -9.49 -4.47
CA VAL A 106 8.84 -10.76 -3.92
C VAL A 106 8.45 -10.60 -2.46
N ALA A 107 9.22 -9.85 -1.67
CA ALA A 107 8.93 -9.63 -0.26
C ALA A 107 7.63 -8.84 -0.04
N SER A 108 7.43 -7.76 -0.79
CA SER A 108 6.23 -6.93 -0.65
C SER A 108 4.98 -7.62 -1.21
N LEU A 109 5.10 -8.29 -2.36
CA LEU A 109 4.04 -9.14 -2.93
C LEU A 109 3.64 -10.23 -1.93
N THR A 110 4.60 -10.88 -1.27
CA THR A 110 4.33 -11.92 -0.26
C THR A 110 3.59 -11.36 0.95
N SER A 111 4.03 -10.23 1.51
CA SER A 111 3.34 -9.61 2.66
C SER A 111 1.89 -9.26 2.34
N VAL A 112 1.62 -8.72 1.15
CA VAL A 112 0.26 -8.36 0.73
C VAL A 112 -0.59 -9.60 0.45
N ALA A 113 -0.03 -10.63 -0.18
CA ALA A 113 -0.73 -11.88 -0.49
C ALA A 113 -1.15 -12.67 0.78
N LYS A 114 -0.58 -12.36 1.95
CA LYS A 114 -1.03 -12.93 3.23
C LYS A 114 -2.36 -12.35 3.72
N LEU A 115 -2.76 -11.17 3.24
CA LEU A 115 -3.99 -10.53 3.71
C LEU A 115 -5.20 -11.38 3.30
N PRO A 116 -6.08 -11.77 4.24
CA PRO A 116 -7.05 -12.82 3.98
C PRO A 116 -8.26 -12.29 3.19
N PHE A 117 -8.35 -12.63 1.91
CA PHE A 117 -9.53 -12.36 1.08
C PHE A 117 -10.78 -13.07 1.64
N ALA A 118 -10.61 -14.18 2.37
CA ALA A 118 -11.64 -14.81 3.20
C ALA A 118 -12.39 -13.81 4.09
N TYR A 119 -11.70 -12.80 4.63
CA TYR A 119 -12.26 -11.76 5.50
C TYR A 119 -12.36 -10.38 4.84
N ALA A 120 -12.02 -10.26 3.55
CA ALA A 120 -12.07 -9.01 2.80
C ALA A 120 -12.69 -9.23 1.41
N LYS A 121 -13.90 -9.80 1.38
CA LYS A 121 -14.60 -10.19 0.15
C LYS A 121 -14.98 -9.06 -0.80
N ASP A 122 -14.87 -7.81 -0.35
CA ASP A 122 -15.05 -6.62 -1.20
C ASP A 122 -13.72 -6.18 -1.88
N GLY A 123 -12.61 -6.84 -1.58
CA GLY A 123 -11.34 -6.72 -2.32
C GLY A 123 -10.16 -6.18 -1.51
N ILE A 124 -8.94 -6.45 -1.99
CA ILE A 124 -7.68 -6.04 -1.35
C ILE A 124 -6.81 -5.36 -2.40
N SER A 125 -6.78 -4.02 -2.39
CA SER A 125 -6.10 -3.25 -3.44
C SER A 125 -4.62 -3.05 -3.15
N TYR A 126 -3.75 -3.63 -3.97
CA TYR A 126 -2.31 -3.32 -3.97
C TYR A 126 -1.86 -2.59 -5.23
N THR A 127 -1.09 -1.51 -5.06
CA THR A 127 -0.46 -0.71 -6.13
C THR A 127 1.05 -0.88 -6.13
N PHE A 128 1.53 -1.65 -7.10
CA PHE A 128 2.93 -2.01 -7.27
C PHE A 128 3.56 -1.18 -8.39
N SER A 129 4.67 -0.50 -8.06
CA SER A 129 5.47 0.28 -9.00
C SER A 129 6.89 -0.25 -9.00
N ILE A 130 7.39 -0.65 -10.17
CA ILE A 130 8.73 -1.21 -10.32
C ILE A 130 9.50 -0.46 -11.42
N VAL A 131 10.80 -0.24 -11.19
CA VAL A 131 11.65 0.39 -12.21
C VAL A 131 11.95 -0.60 -13.35
N PRO A 132 12.00 -0.16 -14.63
CA PRO A 132 12.15 -1.08 -15.77
C PRO A 132 13.37 -2.00 -15.68
N ASN A 133 14.50 -1.49 -15.17
CA ASN A 133 15.74 -2.27 -15.06
C ASN A 133 15.72 -3.30 -13.92
N ALA A 134 14.83 -3.14 -12.93
CA ALA A 134 14.64 -4.15 -11.89
C ALA A 134 13.88 -5.37 -12.44
N LEU A 135 12.99 -5.17 -13.43
CA LEU A 135 12.30 -6.26 -14.11
C LEU A 135 13.20 -7.01 -15.10
N GLY A 136 14.16 -6.34 -15.73
CA GLY A 136 15.03 -6.99 -16.71
C GLY A 136 15.82 -6.02 -17.57
N LYS A 137 16.86 -6.55 -18.22
CA LYS A 137 17.76 -5.79 -19.10
C LYS A 137 17.14 -5.45 -20.45
N ASP A 138 16.21 -6.28 -20.92
CA ASP A 138 15.49 -6.12 -22.18
C ASP A 138 14.00 -6.49 -22.02
N ASP A 139 13.21 -6.19 -23.04
CA ASP A 139 11.74 -6.33 -22.98
C ASP A 139 11.26 -7.79 -22.89
N ASN A 140 11.99 -8.75 -23.45
CA ASN A 140 11.59 -10.16 -23.36
C ASN A 140 11.82 -10.68 -21.94
N VAL A 141 12.95 -10.32 -21.33
CA VAL A 141 13.22 -10.63 -19.92
C VAL A 141 12.21 -9.93 -19.00
N ARG A 142 11.90 -8.65 -19.24
CA ARG A 142 10.92 -7.90 -18.43
C ARG A 142 9.53 -8.53 -18.48
N LYS A 143 9.05 -8.92 -19.67
CA LYS A 143 7.75 -9.60 -19.82
C LYS A 143 7.71 -10.93 -19.08
N THR A 144 8.76 -11.73 -19.23
CA THR A 144 8.88 -13.04 -18.59
C THR A 144 8.90 -12.91 -17.07
N ASN A 145 9.73 -12.00 -16.54
CA ASN A 145 9.84 -11.79 -15.10
C ASN A 145 8.56 -11.19 -14.51
N LEU A 146 7.90 -10.25 -15.21
CA LEU A 146 6.64 -9.69 -14.74
C LEU A 146 5.54 -10.76 -14.70
N ALA A 147 5.43 -11.61 -15.74
CA ALA A 147 4.52 -12.74 -15.73
C ALA A 147 4.82 -13.68 -14.54
N GLY A 148 6.08 -14.06 -14.34
CA GLY A 148 6.49 -14.92 -13.21
C GLY A 148 6.22 -14.30 -11.83
N LEU A 149 6.41 -12.99 -11.65
CA LEU A 149 6.04 -12.29 -10.42
C LEU A 149 4.52 -12.39 -10.16
N MET A 150 3.71 -12.22 -11.21
CA MET A 150 2.25 -12.33 -11.10
C MET A 150 1.82 -13.77 -10.87
N ASP A 151 2.41 -14.75 -11.55
CA ASP A 151 2.14 -16.17 -11.33
C ASP A 151 2.43 -16.55 -9.87
N GLY A 152 3.54 -16.09 -9.30
CA GLY A 152 3.86 -16.29 -7.89
C GLY A 152 2.92 -15.55 -6.93
N TYR A 153 2.56 -14.30 -7.23
CA TYR A 153 1.66 -13.51 -6.39
C TYR A 153 0.24 -14.05 -6.37
N PHE A 154 -0.27 -14.48 -7.53
CA PHE A 154 -1.61 -15.05 -7.69
C PHE A 154 -1.64 -16.56 -7.54
N HIS A 155 -0.52 -17.20 -7.18
CA HIS A 155 -0.48 -18.65 -6.95
C HIS A 155 -1.51 -19.03 -5.91
N HIS A 156 -2.37 -19.97 -6.28
CA HIS A 156 -3.49 -20.44 -5.47
C HIS A 156 -3.46 -21.95 -5.38
N GLU A 157 -3.58 -22.45 -4.15
CA GLU A 157 -3.74 -23.87 -3.84
C GLU A 157 -4.51 -24.03 -2.53
N ALA A 158 -4.84 -25.26 -2.14
CA ALA A 158 -5.68 -25.52 -0.96
C ALA A 158 -5.17 -24.87 0.35
N SER A 159 -3.85 -24.69 0.48
CA SER A 159 -3.18 -24.07 1.63
C SER A 159 -2.72 -22.63 1.42
N ILE A 160 -2.85 -22.08 0.21
CA ILE A 160 -2.37 -20.74 -0.15
C ILE A 160 -3.49 -20.00 -0.89
N GLU A 161 -4.04 -18.98 -0.25
CA GLU A 161 -5.11 -18.18 -0.86
C GLU A 161 -4.62 -17.42 -2.10
N GLY A 162 -3.44 -16.81 -2.01
CA GLY A 162 -2.86 -15.97 -3.05
C GLY A 162 -3.29 -14.50 -2.92
N GLY A 163 -2.59 -13.62 -3.65
CA GLY A 163 -2.96 -12.20 -3.74
C GLY A 163 -4.26 -12.01 -4.52
N GLN A 164 -5.04 -10.96 -4.20
CA GLN A 164 -6.36 -10.75 -4.82
C GLN A 164 -6.33 -9.78 -6.00
N HIS A 165 -5.58 -8.69 -5.90
CA HIS A 165 -5.48 -7.65 -6.94
C HIS A 165 -4.06 -7.09 -7.02
N LEU A 166 -3.64 -6.73 -8.23
CA LEU A 166 -2.37 -6.06 -8.47
C LEU A 166 -2.52 -4.95 -9.53
N ASN A 167 -2.27 -3.71 -9.12
CA ASN A 167 -1.96 -2.63 -10.06
C ASN A 167 -0.47 -2.69 -10.40
N VAL A 168 -0.13 -2.61 -11.68
CA VAL A 168 1.26 -2.63 -12.13
C VAL A 168 1.62 -1.33 -12.84
N ASN A 169 2.64 -0.67 -12.32
CA ASN A 169 3.31 0.47 -12.92
C ASN A 169 4.76 0.07 -13.24
N VAL A 170 5.18 0.20 -14.50
CA VAL A 170 6.59 -0.01 -14.91
C VAL A 170 7.17 1.32 -15.36
N MET A 171 7.83 2.03 -14.44
CA MET A 171 8.21 3.43 -14.64
C MET A 171 9.35 3.87 -13.71
N ASN A 172 10.06 4.92 -14.12
CA ASN A 172 11.07 5.60 -13.31
C ASN A 172 10.45 6.81 -12.61
N ARG A 173 10.88 7.10 -11.38
CA ARG A 173 10.41 8.27 -10.63
C ARG A 173 10.78 9.57 -11.34
N GLU A 174 11.95 9.59 -11.97
CA GLU A 174 12.50 10.72 -12.72
C GLU A 174 11.58 11.14 -13.88
N MET A 175 10.90 10.18 -14.52
CA MET A 175 9.92 10.48 -15.58
C MET A 175 8.68 11.20 -15.03
N LEU A 176 8.24 10.85 -13.81
CA LEU A 176 7.12 11.57 -13.17
C LEU A 176 7.52 12.97 -12.72
N LEU A 177 8.76 13.16 -12.27
CA LEU A 177 9.29 14.49 -11.93
C LEU A 177 9.33 15.39 -13.18
N ASP A 178 9.83 14.88 -14.31
CA ASP A 178 9.78 15.63 -15.57
C ASP A 178 8.34 15.92 -16.01
N ALA A 179 7.41 14.98 -15.80
CA ALA A 179 6.00 15.19 -16.12
C ALA A 179 5.28 16.19 -15.19
N MET A 180 5.77 16.41 -13.96
CA MET A 180 5.25 17.47 -13.08
C MET A 180 5.65 18.87 -13.57
N GLU A 181 6.86 19.01 -14.12
CA GLU A 181 7.38 20.28 -14.63
C GLU A 181 6.93 20.55 -16.08
N HIS A 182 6.78 19.50 -16.89
CA HIS A 182 6.48 19.57 -18.32
C HIS A 182 5.26 18.73 -18.71
N PRO A 183 4.05 19.01 -18.18
CA PRO A 183 2.86 18.19 -18.43
C PRO A 183 2.51 18.08 -19.93
N GLU A 184 2.83 19.10 -20.73
CA GLU A 184 2.61 19.12 -22.19
C GLU A 184 3.37 18.03 -22.95
N LYS A 185 4.49 17.53 -22.42
CA LYS A 185 5.23 16.40 -23.00
C LYS A 185 4.54 15.05 -22.78
N TYR A 186 3.63 14.99 -21.79
CA TYR A 186 3.04 13.75 -21.29
C TYR A 186 1.49 13.78 -21.33
N PRO A 187 0.85 14.18 -22.44
CA PRO A 187 -0.60 14.43 -22.47
C PRO A 187 -1.46 13.19 -22.17
N GLN A 188 -0.91 11.99 -22.39
CA GLN A 188 -1.59 10.71 -22.18
C GLN A 188 -0.91 9.83 -21.11
N LEU A 189 0.09 10.36 -20.37
CA LEU A 189 0.76 9.59 -19.33
C LEU A 189 -0.27 9.11 -18.30
N THR A 190 -0.41 7.80 -18.22
CA THR A 190 -1.42 7.13 -17.40
C THR A 190 -0.72 6.28 -16.35
N ILE A 191 -1.15 6.43 -15.10
CA ILE A 191 -0.58 5.70 -13.95
C ILE A 191 -1.68 5.00 -13.17
N ARG A 192 -1.36 3.85 -12.55
CA ARG A 192 -2.23 3.17 -11.58
C ARG A 192 -2.01 3.78 -10.20
N VAL A 193 -3.08 4.10 -9.46
CA VAL A 193 -2.97 4.83 -8.18
C VAL A 193 -3.61 4.14 -6.97
N SER A 194 -4.81 3.58 -7.08
CA SER A 194 -5.53 3.03 -5.91
C SER A 194 -6.71 2.16 -6.33
N GLY A 195 -6.44 1.15 -7.16
CA GLY A 195 -7.46 0.28 -7.80
C GLY A 195 -7.96 0.76 -9.17
N TYR A 196 -7.53 1.94 -9.63
CA TYR A 196 -7.88 2.52 -10.93
C TYR A 196 -6.70 3.31 -11.53
N ALA A 197 -6.86 3.74 -12.78
CA ALA A 197 -5.88 4.56 -13.50
C ALA A 197 -6.33 6.01 -13.61
N VAL A 198 -5.36 6.92 -13.69
CA VAL A 198 -5.57 8.35 -13.94
C VAL A 198 -4.56 8.85 -14.95
N ARG A 199 -4.90 9.91 -15.68
CA ARG A 199 -3.89 10.70 -16.37
C ARG A 199 -3.08 11.46 -15.32
N PHE A 200 -1.77 11.42 -15.38
CA PHE A 200 -0.93 12.05 -14.35
C PHE A 200 -1.16 13.56 -14.26
N ASN A 201 -1.44 14.20 -15.40
CA ASN A 201 -1.75 15.64 -15.49
C ASN A 201 -3.15 16.01 -14.97
N SER A 202 -4.04 15.03 -14.72
CA SER A 202 -5.35 15.31 -14.13
C SER A 202 -5.32 15.35 -12.60
N LEU A 203 -4.16 15.03 -11.99
CA LEU A 203 -3.97 15.08 -10.55
C LEU A 203 -3.60 16.51 -10.10
N THR A 204 -4.00 16.89 -8.89
CA THR A 204 -3.48 18.12 -8.27
C THR A 204 -2.01 17.93 -7.85
N LYS A 205 -1.26 19.02 -7.67
CA LYS A 205 0.16 18.95 -7.23
C LYS A 205 0.34 18.13 -5.95
N GLU A 206 -0.60 18.23 -5.01
CA GLU A 206 -0.57 17.45 -3.77
C GLU A 206 -0.78 15.95 -4.02
N GLN A 207 -1.69 15.59 -4.91
CA GLN A 207 -1.91 14.19 -5.30
C GLN A 207 -0.71 13.64 -6.08
N GLN A 208 -0.08 14.45 -6.92
CA GLN A 208 1.17 14.10 -7.59
C GLN A 208 2.29 13.87 -6.56
N GLN A 209 2.39 14.72 -5.53
CA GLN A 209 3.35 14.55 -4.44
C GLN A 209 3.15 13.23 -3.68
N ASP A 210 1.91 12.83 -3.41
CA ASP A 210 1.60 11.50 -2.85
C ASP A 210 2.10 10.39 -3.78
N VAL A 211 1.82 10.47 -5.08
CA VAL A 211 2.26 9.46 -6.05
C VAL A 211 3.78 9.33 -6.11
N ILE A 212 4.51 10.45 -6.24
CA ILE A 212 5.97 10.39 -6.43
C ILE A 212 6.69 9.97 -5.15
N THR A 213 6.10 10.11 -3.96
CA THR A 213 6.75 9.73 -2.70
C THR A 213 6.60 8.24 -2.36
N ARG A 214 5.68 7.53 -3.01
CA ARG A 214 5.49 6.07 -2.87
C ARG A 214 6.74 5.27 -3.24
N THR A 215 6.72 4.00 -2.87
CA THR A 215 7.79 3.06 -3.21
C THR A 215 7.86 2.82 -4.72
N PHE A 216 9.08 2.91 -5.26
CA PHE A 216 9.45 2.44 -6.60
C PHE A 216 10.43 1.29 -6.41
N THR A 217 9.94 0.08 -6.56
CA THR A 217 10.69 -1.15 -6.30
C THR A 217 11.91 -1.24 -7.22
N LYS A 218 13.09 -1.45 -6.61
CA LYS A 218 14.40 -1.41 -7.29
C LYS A 218 15.03 -2.78 -7.52
N SER A 219 14.45 -3.84 -6.96
CA SER A 219 14.88 -5.22 -7.13
C SER A 219 13.68 -6.15 -7.11
N LEU A 220 13.83 -7.34 -7.70
CA LEU A 220 12.90 -8.44 -7.48
C LEU A 220 12.90 -8.87 -6.00
#